data_AF-A0A7D5M6V8-F1
#
_entry.id   AF-A0A7D5M6V8-F1
#
_cell.length_a   1.000
_cell.length_b   1.000
_cell.length_c   1.000
_cell.angle_alpha   90.00
_cell.angle_beta   90.00
_cell.angle_gamma   90.00
#
_symmetry.space_group_name_H-M   'P 1'
#
loop_
_entity.id
_entity.type
_entity.pdbx_description
1 polymer ?
#
loop_
_entity_poly.entity_id
_entity_poly.type
_entity_poly.pdbx_seq_one_letter_code
_entity_poly.pdbx_strand_id
1 'polypeptide(L)'
;MVDKFKNKLQCTCNDVVAFEIIDDIECDWGNHVVIQCPNCEELFSIDNQCPAFQNISKLVNSNTGLYSKDEIENYVSNSHHN
;
A
#
# COMPACT_ATOMS: atom_id res chain seq x y z
N MET A 1 -4.51 10.42 0.13
CA MET A 1 -4.01 9.07 -0.23
C MET A 1 -5.02 7.98 0.14
N VAL A 2 -5.53 7.98 1.37
CA VAL A 2 -6.47 6.95 1.87
C VAL A 2 -7.75 6.78 1.04
N ASP A 3 -8.35 7.87 0.54
CA ASP A 3 -9.58 7.80 -0.27
C ASP A 3 -9.46 6.98 -1.56
N LYS A 4 -8.23 6.83 -2.07
CA LYS A 4 -7.96 6.03 -3.28
C LYS A 4 -8.22 4.54 -3.06
N PHE A 5 -8.11 4.08 -1.82
CA PHE A 5 -8.26 2.67 -1.42
C PHE A 5 -9.66 2.34 -0.91
N LYS A 6 -10.58 3.33 -0.88
CA LYS A 6 -12.00 3.09 -0.55
C LYS A 6 -12.77 2.38 -1.67
N ASN A 7 -12.27 2.45 -2.91
CA ASN A 7 -12.82 1.70 -4.04
C ASN A 7 -12.23 0.29 -4.09
N LYS A 8 -12.93 -0.61 -4.80
CA LYS A 8 -12.40 -1.95 -5.04
C LYS A 8 -11.21 -1.88 -6.00
N LEU A 9 -10.11 -2.54 -5.62
CA LEU A 9 -8.87 -2.59 -6.38
C LEU A 9 -8.45 -4.04 -6.56
N GLN A 10 -7.75 -4.32 -7.65
CA GLN A 10 -7.17 -5.64 -7.89
C GLN A 10 -5.96 -5.85 -6.97
N CYS A 11 -6.04 -6.85 -6.11
CA CYS A 11 -4.95 -7.26 -5.24
C CYS A 11 -3.93 -8.15 -5.97
N THR A 12 -2.77 -8.38 -5.34
CA THR A 12 -1.75 -9.36 -5.79
C THR A 12 -2.25 -10.80 -5.81
N CYS A 13 -3.33 -11.10 -5.07
CA CYS A 13 -4.01 -12.39 -5.14
C CYS A 13 -4.95 -12.53 -6.36
N ASN A 14 -4.96 -11.54 -7.28
CA ASN A 14 -5.81 -11.44 -8.46
C ASN A 14 -7.32 -11.26 -8.19
N ASP A 15 -7.71 -11.04 -6.94
CA ASP A 15 -9.09 -10.67 -6.60
C ASP A 15 -9.28 -9.16 -6.55
N VAL A 16 -10.48 -8.72 -6.90
CA VAL A 16 -10.90 -7.32 -6.81
C VAL A 16 -11.61 -7.11 -5.48
N VAL A 17 -10.90 -6.53 -4.52
CA VAL A 17 -11.33 -6.39 -3.12
C VAL A 17 -11.40 -4.92 -2.71
N ALA A 18 -12.27 -4.63 -1.73
CA ALA A 18 -12.17 -3.37 -0.99
C ALA A 18 -11.12 -3.58 0.10
N PHE A 19 -10.07 -2.76 0.08
CA PHE A 19 -9.02 -2.86 1.08
C PHE A 19 -9.47 -2.22 2.39
N GLU A 20 -9.06 -2.81 3.51
CA GLU A 20 -9.24 -2.21 4.83
C GLU A 20 -8.05 -1.31 5.11
N ILE A 21 -8.29 -0.09 5.60
CA ILE A 21 -7.23 0.85 5.93
C ILE A 21 -6.96 0.75 7.43
N ILE A 22 -5.68 0.64 7.77
CA ILE A 22 -5.17 0.59 9.14
C ILE A 22 -4.16 1.73 9.27
N ASP A 23 -4.54 2.82 9.93
CA ASP A 23 -3.74 4.03 10.06
C ASP A 23 -2.77 4.05 11.26
N ASP A 24 -2.76 2.98 12.05
CA ASP A 24 -1.95 2.86 13.26
C ASP A 24 -1.32 1.45 13.32
N ILE A 25 -0.38 1.17 12.40
CA ILE A 25 0.44 -0.04 12.49
C ILE A 25 1.88 0.30 12.85
N GLU A 26 2.31 -0.17 14.02
CA GLU A 26 3.67 0.01 14.49
C GLU A 26 4.60 -1.05 13.89
N CYS A 27 5.75 -0.62 13.38
CA CYS A 27 6.86 -1.47 12.96
C CYS A 27 8.15 -1.02 13.65
N ASP A 28 9.25 -1.73 13.38
CA ASP A 28 10.57 -1.46 13.97
C ASP A 28 11.10 -0.02 13.72
N TRP A 29 10.59 0.64 12.68
CA TRP A 29 11.00 1.99 12.28
C TRP A 29 9.97 3.09 12.58
N GLY A 30 8.85 2.74 13.20
CA GLY A 30 7.79 3.70 13.54
C GLY A 30 6.41 3.25 13.08
N ASN A 31 5.47 4.20 13.13
CA ASN A 31 4.07 3.97 12.77
C ASN A 31 3.84 4.20 11.27
N HIS A 32 3.02 3.34 10.67
CA HIS A 32 2.68 3.39 9.26
C HIS A 32 1.17 3.34 9.03
N VAL A 33 0.78 3.78 7.84
CA VAL A 33 -0.58 3.58 7.33
C VAL A 33 -0.51 2.44 6.33
N VAL A 34 -1.15 1.32 6.65
CA VAL A 34 -1.22 0.17 5.75
C VAL A 34 -2.64 -0.06 5.27
N ILE A 35 -2.74 -0.80 4.17
CA ILE A 35 -3.98 -1.38 3.71
C ILE A 35 -3.90 -2.90 3.74
N GLN A 36 -4.97 -3.56 4.16
CA GLN A 36 -5.08 -5.01 4.23
C GLN A 36 -6.04 -5.53 3.16
N CYS A 37 -5.61 -6.58 2.45
CA CYS A 37 -6.51 -7.34 1.59
C CYS A 37 -7.35 -8.31 2.45
N PRO A 38 -8.69 -8.24 2.44
CA PRO A 38 -9.52 -9.15 3.23
C PRO A 38 -9.53 -10.61 2.70
N ASN A 39 -8.97 -10.86 1.52
CA ASN A 39 -8.96 -12.19 0.90
C ASN A 39 -7.63 -12.96 1.13
N CYS A 40 -6.50 -12.26 1.00
CA CYS A 40 -5.17 -12.88 1.17
C CYS A 40 -4.42 -12.36 2.40
N GLU A 41 -5.03 -11.47 3.19
CA GLU A 41 -4.53 -10.90 4.44
C GLU A 41 -3.22 -10.12 4.33
N GLU A 42 -2.72 -9.91 3.10
CA GLU A 42 -1.51 -9.14 2.82
C GLU A 42 -1.68 -7.67 3.20
N LEU A 43 -0.64 -7.13 3.84
CA LEU A 43 -0.54 -5.73 4.28
C LEU A 43 0.38 -4.96 3.35
N PHE A 44 -0.08 -3.80 2.87
CA PHE A 44 0.69 -2.91 2.01
C PHE A 44 0.83 -1.54 2.67
N SER A 45 2.05 -1.04 2.83
CA SER A 45 2.28 0.33 3.28
C SER A 45 1.87 1.32 2.21
N ILE A 46 1.11 2.35 2.57
CA ILE A 46 0.62 3.37 1.62
C ILE A 46 1.21 4.76 1.86
N ASP A 47 1.84 4.98 3.01
CA ASP A 47 2.54 6.21 3.37
C ASP A 47 3.97 6.22 2.81
N ASN A 48 4.81 5.27 3.19
CA ASN A 48 6.17 5.12 2.65
C ASN A 48 6.57 3.66 2.50
N GLN A 49 7.60 3.40 1.70
CA GLN A 49 8.09 2.04 1.50
C GLN A 49 8.73 1.51 2.78
N CYS A 50 8.08 0.52 3.39
CA CYS A 50 8.57 -0.15 4.59
C CYS A 50 8.87 -1.63 4.28
N PRO A 51 10.05 -2.17 4.66
CA PRO A 51 10.42 -3.56 4.40
C PRO A 51 9.57 -4.58 5.17
N ALA A 52 8.85 -4.14 6.22
CA ALA A 52 7.93 -4.98 6.98
C ALA A 52 6.62 -5.30 6.22
N PHE A 53 6.29 -4.52 5.19
CA PHE A 53 5.01 -4.63 4.46
C PHE A 53 5.24 -4.83 2.95
N GLN A 54 4.19 -5.21 2.24
CA GLN A 54 4.24 -5.32 0.77
C GLN A 54 4.32 -3.94 0.11
N ASN A 55 5.04 -3.90 -1.01
CA ASN A 55 5.20 -2.67 -1.77
C ASN A 55 3.93 -2.35 -2.59
N ILE A 56 3.37 -1.14 -2.39
CA ILE A 56 2.19 -0.63 -3.11
C ILE A 56 2.35 -0.63 -4.63
N SER A 57 3.58 -0.59 -5.15
CA SER A 57 3.88 -0.65 -6.59
C SER A 57 3.31 -1.92 -7.25
N LYS A 58 3.20 -3.02 -6.48
CA LYS A 58 2.55 -4.25 -6.96
C LYS A 58 1.08 -4.02 -7.29
N LEU A 59 0.39 -3.22 -6.47
CA LEU A 59 -1.00 -2.86 -6.70
C LEU A 59 -1.12 -1.84 -7.84
N VAL A 60 -0.21 -0.87 -7.94
CA VAL A 60 -0.27 0.14 -9.01
C VAL A 60 -0.08 -0.47 -10.40
N ASN A 61 0.75 -1.51 -10.53
CA ASN A 61 0.94 -2.22 -11.80
C ASN A 61 -0.34 -2.90 -12.31
N SER A 62 -1.21 -3.35 -11.40
CA SER A 62 -2.51 -3.96 -11.72
C SER A 62 -3.67 -2.97 -11.76
N ASN A 63 -3.51 -1.79 -11.15
CA ASN A 63 -4.53 -0.76 -11.04
C ASN A 63 -4.05 0.54 -11.69
N THR A 64 -4.15 0.58 -13.02
CA THR A 64 -3.75 1.74 -13.82
C THR A 64 -4.47 3.00 -13.34
N GLY A 65 -3.71 4.04 -12.97
CA GLY A 65 -4.24 5.31 -12.49
C GLY A 65 -4.43 5.43 -10.98
N LEU A 66 -4.06 4.40 -10.20
CA LEU A 66 -4.11 4.46 -8.73
C LEU A 66 -3.12 5.51 -8.17
N TYR A 67 -1.88 5.51 -8.68
CA TYR A 67 -0.86 6.49 -8.35
C TYR A 67 -0.37 7.21 -9.61
N SER A 68 -0.04 8.48 -9.44
CA SER A 68 0.79 9.22 -10.40
C SER A 68 2.25 8.77 -10.26
N LYS A 69 3.06 8.95 -11.31
CA LYS A 69 4.50 8.63 -11.26
C LYS A 69 5.20 9.33 -10.10
N ASP A 70 4.92 10.62 -9.93
CA ASP A 70 5.45 11.45 -8.85
C ASP A 70 5.08 10.91 -7.45
N GLU A 71 3.85 10.42 -7.27
CA GLU A 71 3.42 9.84 -5.99
C GLU A 71 4.17 8.51 -5.69
N ILE A 72 4.43 7.68 -6.70
CA ILE A 72 5.26 6.46 -6.52
C ILE A 72 6.70 6.85 -6.19
N GLU A 73 7.27 7.81 -6.90
CA GLU A 73 8.65 8.24 -6.66
C GLU A 73 8.82 8.80 -5.25
N ASN A 74 7.86 9.60 -4.77
CA ASN A 74 7.82 10.06 -3.38
C ASN A 74 7.69 8.89 -2.38
N TYR A 75 6.84 7.91 -2.65
CA TYR A 75 6.67 6.72 -1.80
C TYR A 75 7.97 5.90 -1.67
N VAL A 76 8.68 5.68 -2.79
CA VAL A 76 9.96 4.94 -2.81
C VAL A 76 11.09 5.76 -2.20
N SER A 77 11.09 7.08 -2.41
CA SER A 77 12.13 7.98 -1.88
C SER A 77 12.08 8.12 -0.36
N ASN A 78 10.90 7.97 0.24
CA ASN A 78 10.73 7.94 1.70
C ASN A 78 10.92 6.53 2.28
N SER A 79 11.60 5.63 1.56
CA SER A 79 11.94 4.31 2.07
C SER A 79 12.83 4.42 3.32
N HIS A 80 12.55 3.58 4.31
CA HIS A 80 13.48 3.42 5.41
C HIS A 80 14.77 2.80 4.88
N HIS A 81 15.87 3.55 4.97
CA HIS A 81 17.19 3.06 4.62
C HIS A 81 17.59 2.03 5.68
N ASN A 82 17.88 0.82 5.23
CA ASN A 82 18.37 -0.27 6.08
C ASN A 82 19.81 -0.01 6.55
#